data_AF-A0A944J0I6-F1
#
_entry.id   AF-A0A944J0I6-F1
#
_cell.length_a   1.000
_cell.length_b   1.000
_cell.length_c   1.000
_cell.angle_alpha   90.00
_cell.angle_beta   90.00
_cell.angle_gamma   90.00
#
_symmetry.space_group_name_H-M   'P 1'
#
loop_
_entity.id
_entity.type
_entity.pdbx_description
1 polymer ?
#
loop_
_entity_poly.entity_id
_entity_poly.type
_entity_poly.pdbx_seq_one_letter_code
_entity_poly.pdbx_strand_id
1 'polypeptide(L)'
;MNQAVREQAARFVHQGERLIAACSYELAPGVPHPPEALLAPAEPSALGQRIEAKLPRPLRQLVRARVLDPRQSKPAAAADALDRAPDALDGLGTRLMHGKGMEGGWQSAAGHFLVSRADARGSVTGVLAVTDRRWFGLSDVSPLWQSTPVMKQYWEAPRPAVAALRANPTGVLQKGRMDIEFTDGSWVAVLASVPAHAAPFAAAAVRYR
;
A
#
# COMPACT_ATOMS: atom_id res chain seq x y z
N MET A 1 -6.71 -19.83 6.13
CA MET A 1 -6.63 -18.35 6.29
C MET A 1 -5.84 -18.08 7.55
N ASN A 2 -4.84 -17.20 7.51
CA ASN A 2 -3.88 -17.03 8.60
C ASN A 2 -4.55 -16.39 9.84
N GLN A 3 -4.49 -17.09 10.98
CA GLN A 3 -5.10 -16.64 12.24
C GLN A 3 -4.46 -15.34 12.76
N ALA A 4 -3.14 -15.19 12.66
CA ALA A 4 -2.43 -13.99 13.10
C ALA A 4 -2.88 -12.74 12.31
N VAL A 5 -3.12 -12.89 11.00
CA VAL A 5 -3.63 -11.81 10.15
C VAL A 5 -5.05 -11.40 10.55
N ARG A 6 -5.90 -12.37 10.93
CA ARG A 6 -7.25 -12.07 11.45
C ARG A 6 -7.19 -11.35 12.80
N GLU A 7 -6.29 -11.77 13.69
CA GLU A 7 -6.09 -11.12 15.00
C GLU A 7 -5.58 -9.69 14.87
N GLN A 8 -4.67 -9.43 13.94
CA GLN A 8 -4.22 -8.08 13.60
C GLN A 8 -5.39 -7.21 13.10
N ALA A 9 -6.17 -7.72 12.14
CA ALA A 9 -7.32 -7.00 11.58
C ALA A 9 -8.42 -6.75 12.63
N ALA A 10 -8.66 -7.70 13.54
CA ALA A 10 -9.69 -7.60 14.57
C ALA A 10 -9.53 -6.37 15.49
N ARG A 11 -8.28 -5.90 15.69
CA ARG A 11 -8.00 -4.70 16.50
C ARG A 11 -8.47 -3.38 15.87
N PHE A 12 -8.77 -3.40 14.57
CA PHE A 12 -9.23 -2.24 13.80
C PHE A 12 -10.72 -2.32 13.45
N VAL A 13 -11.43 -3.33 13.95
CA VAL A 13 -12.87 -3.48 13.75
C VAL A 13 -13.60 -2.53 14.69
N HIS A 14 -14.55 -1.74 14.16
CA HIS A 14 -15.32 -0.82 14.99
C HIS A 14 -16.29 -1.57 15.90
N GLN A 15 -16.74 -0.91 16.96
CA GLN A 15 -17.73 -1.50 17.87
C GLN A 15 -19.01 -1.86 17.11
N GLY A 16 -19.44 -3.11 17.23
CA GLY A 16 -20.63 -3.64 16.54
C GLY A 16 -20.40 -4.08 15.09
N GLU A 17 -19.18 -4.01 14.57
CA GLU A 17 -18.79 -4.63 13.31
C GLU A 17 -18.30 -6.07 13.51
N ARG A 18 -18.51 -6.92 12.51
CA ARG A 18 -18.03 -8.31 12.49
C ARG A 18 -16.97 -8.49 11.41
N LEU A 19 -15.77 -8.93 11.80
CA LEU A 19 -14.73 -9.31 10.85
C LEU A 19 -15.12 -10.58 10.07
N ILE A 20 -15.27 -10.44 8.75
CA ILE A 20 -15.63 -11.55 7.86
C ILE A 20 -14.38 -12.27 7.40
N ALA A 21 -13.44 -11.55 6.80
CA ALA A 21 -12.20 -12.12 6.30
C ALA A 21 -11.03 -11.13 6.36
N ALA A 22 -9.81 -11.65 6.39
CA ALA A 22 -8.58 -10.88 6.33
C ALA A 22 -7.51 -11.68 5.60
N CYS A 23 -6.71 -11.02 4.76
CA CYS A 23 -5.65 -11.63 3.98
C CYS A 23 -4.41 -10.73 3.95
N SER A 24 -3.23 -11.32 4.15
CA SER A 24 -1.96 -10.65 3.85
C SER A 24 -1.80 -10.54 2.35
N TYR A 25 -1.35 -9.40 1.86
CA TYR A 25 -1.21 -9.15 0.44
C TYR A 25 -0.09 -8.16 0.09
N GLU A 26 0.36 -8.27 -1.15
CA GLU A 26 1.30 -7.39 -1.83
C GLU A 26 0.65 -6.84 -3.10
N LEU A 27 1.21 -5.78 -3.68
CA LEU A 27 0.77 -5.33 -5.00
C LEU A 27 1.27 -6.31 -6.06
N ALA A 28 0.43 -6.63 -7.05
CA ALA A 28 0.87 -7.49 -8.14
C ALA A 28 1.92 -6.77 -9.02
N PRO A 29 2.80 -7.52 -9.71
CA PRO A 29 3.67 -6.95 -10.73
C PRO A 29 2.86 -6.15 -11.77
N GLY A 30 3.41 -5.02 -12.21
CA GLY A 30 2.77 -4.13 -13.18
C GLY A 30 1.78 -3.11 -12.59
N VAL A 31 1.54 -3.14 -11.27
CA VAL A 31 0.82 -2.05 -10.58
C VAL A 31 1.72 -0.80 -10.54
N PRO A 32 1.24 0.36 -11.03
CA PRO A 32 2.04 1.58 -11.01
C PRO A 32 2.22 2.13 -9.59
N HIS A 33 3.38 2.76 -9.34
CA HIS A 33 3.57 3.56 -8.14
C HIS A 33 2.96 4.96 -8.32
N PRO A 34 2.27 5.53 -7.32
CA PRO A 34 1.75 6.89 -7.40
C PRO A 34 2.85 7.94 -7.61
N PRO A 35 2.61 8.99 -8.41
CA PRO A 35 3.56 10.09 -8.55
C PRO A 35 3.72 10.85 -7.22
N GLU A 36 4.94 11.31 -6.93
CA GLU A 36 5.27 11.99 -5.67
C GLU A 36 4.39 13.21 -5.37
N ALA A 37 3.91 13.91 -6.41
CA ALA A 37 3.02 15.06 -6.27
C ALA A 37 1.65 14.72 -5.65
N LEU A 38 1.25 13.44 -5.64
CA LEU A 38 0.02 12.98 -4.99
C LEU A 38 0.24 12.46 -3.57
N LEU A 39 1.50 12.29 -3.15
CA LEU A 39 1.83 11.77 -1.84
C LEU A 39 1.95 12.91 -0.82
N ALA A 40 1.53 12.63 0.41
CA ALA A 40 1.73 13.55 1.51
C ALA A 40 3.24 13.76 1.75
N PRO A 41 3.68 15.00 2.04
CA PRO A 41 5.07 15.27 2.41
C PRO A 41 5.53 14.34 3.52
N ALA A 42 6.73 13.77 3.38
CA ALA A 42 7.27 12.87 4.40
C ALA A 42 7.42 13.64 5.73
N GLU A 43 6.89 13.10 6.82
CA GLU A 43 7.19 13.65 8.13
C GLU A 43 8.69 13.53 8.41
N PRO A 44 9.34 14.61 8.86
CA PRO A 44 10.76 14.57 9.15
C PRO A 44 11.01 13.57 10.28
N SER A 45 11.86 12.58 10.01
CA SER A 45 12.17 11.52 10.97
C SER A 45 12.63 12.11 12.31
N ALA A 46 12.30 11.45 13.43
CA ALA A 46 12.72 11.89 14.76
C ALA A 46 14.25 12.07 14.88
N LEU A 47 15.01 11.31 14.08
CA LEU A 47 16.45 11.43 13.96
C LEU A 47 16.85 12.69 13.16
N GLY A 48 16.16 12.98 12.06
CA GLY A 48 16.30 14.24 11.32
C GLY A 48 15.99 15.47 12.16
N GLN A 49 14.92 15.42 12.96
CA GLN A 49 14.56 16.48 13.91
C GLN A 49 15.63 16.66 15.00
N ARG A 50 16.22 15.56 15.49
CA ARG A 50 17.32 15.60 16.46
C ARG A 50 18.61 16.18 15.87
N ILE A 51 18.93 15.87 14.62
CA ILE A 51 20.08 16.46 13.92
C ILE A 51 19.83 17.95 13.68
N GLU A 52 18.64 18.32 13.21
CA GLU A 52 18.25 19.73 13.03
C GLU A 52 18.31 20.50 14.34
N ALA A 53 17.83 19.92 15.44
CA ALA A 53 17.91 20.50 16.78
C ALA A 53 19.35 20.65 17.31
N LYS A 54 20.32 19.91 16.78
CA LYS A 54 21.74 20.06 17.15
C LYS A 54 22.53 20.98 16.22
N LEU A 55 21.94 21.41 15.10
CA LEU A 55 22.62 22.33 14.17
C LEU A 55 22.56 23.79 14.67
N PRO A 56 23.64 24.57 14.49
CA PRO A 56 23.64 26.02 14.67
C PRO A 56 22.56 26.72 13.83
N ARG A 57 21.97 27.82 14.34
CA ARG A 57 20.88 28.58 13.69
C ARG A 57 21.06 28.85 12.18
N PRO A 58 22.24 29.28 11.66
CA PRO A 58 22.40 29.49 10.22
C PRO A 58 22.35 28.19 9.40
N LEU A 59 22.80 27.06 9.98
CA LEU A 59 22.73 25.75 9.32
C LEU A 59 21.32 25.15 9.37
N ARG A 60 20.53 25.44 10.42
CA ARG A 60 19.10 25.08 10.45
C ARG A 60 18.31 25.75 9.33
N GLN A 61 18.58 27.02 9.06
CA GLN A 61 17.94 27.76 7.96
C GLN A 61 18.30 27.17 6.59
N LEU A 62 19.56 26.74 6.40
CA LEU A 62 19.99 26.03 5.18
C LEU A 62 19.33 24.66 5.00
N VAL A 63 19.17 23.88 6.08
CA VAL A 63 18.45 22.59 6.02
C VAL A 63 16.97 22.81 5.70
N ARG A 64 16.31 23.78 6.34
CA ARG A 64 14.93 24.15 6.02
C ARG A 64 14.76 24.69 4.61
N ALA A 65 15.70 25.51 4.13
CA ALA A 65 15.70 26.01 2.76
C ALA A 65 15.92 24.89 1.74
N ARG A 66 16.76 23.88 2.04
CA ARG A 66 16.91 22.67 1.20
C ARG A 66 15.71 21.74 1.24
N VAL A 67 14.96 21.69 2.34
CA VAL A 67 13.69 20.94 2.43
C VAL A 67 12.56 21.68 1.68
N LEU A 68 12.61 23.01 1.62
CA LEU A 68 11.66 23.86 0.89
C LEU A 68 12.03 24.10 -0.58
N ASP A 69 13.27 23.82 -0.99
CA ASP A 69 13.73 23.89 -2.39
C ASP A 69 14.13 22.49 -2.90
N PRO A 70 13.21 21.78 -3.58
CA PRO A 70 13.40 20.39 -4.02
C PRO A 70 14.55 20.18 -5.02
N ARG A 71 15.19 21.26 -5.49
CA ARG A 71 16.20 21.21 -6.56
C ARG A 71 17.64 21.02 -6.05
N GLN A 72 17.91 21.11 -4.74
CA GLN A 72 19.29 21.17 -4.22
C GLN A 72 19.72 20.12 -3.19
N SER A 73 18.89 19.14 -2.81
CA SER A 73 19.26 18.07 -1.87
C SER A 73 19.75 16.78 -2.57
N LYS A 74 20.92 16.84 -3.22
CA LYS A 74 21.69 15.66 -3.69
C LYS A 74 22.76 15.33 -2.63
N PRO A 75 22.52 14.36 -1.72
CA PRO A 75 22.96 12.99 -1.99
C PRO A 75 21.97 11.87 -1.54
N ALA A 76 20.95 12.16 -0.73
CA ALA A 76 19.96 11.15 -0.31
C ALA A 76 18.95 10.83 -1.43
N ALA A 77 18.57 11.83 -2.22
CA ALA A 77 17.79 11.63 -3.43
C ALA A 77 18.58 10.89 -4.53
N ALA A 78 19.92 10.86 -4.47
CA ALA A 78 20.72 10.09 -5.41
C ALA A 78 20.74 8.61 -5.04
N ALA A 79 20.77 8.26 -3.74
CA ALA A 79 20.62 6.87 -3.31
C ALA A 79 19.22 6.31 -3.66
N ASP A 80 18.17 7.09 -3.42
CA ASP A 80 16.79 6.72 -3.79
C ASP A 80 16.53 6.75 -5.31
N ALA A 81 17.16 7.66 -6.07
CA ALA A 81 17.00 7.73 -7.53
C ALA A 81 17.85 6.70 -8.29
N LEU A 82 19.01 6.30 -7.76
CA LEU A 82 19.78 5.18 -8.33
C LEU A 82 19.08 3.84 -8.10
N ASP A 83 18.27 3.70 -7.04
CA ASP A 83 17.44 2.50 -6.81
C ASP A 83 16.13 2.50 -7.63
N ARG A 84 15.58 3.67 -7.99
CA ARG A 84 14.29 3.78 -8.72
C ARG A 84 14.35 4.09 -10.21
N ALA A 85 15.50 4.49 -10.74
CA ALA A 85 15.66 4.64 -12.19
C ALA A 85 15.47 3.32 -13.00
N PRO A 86 15.76 2.12 -12.46
CA PRO A 86 15.38 0.85 -13.10
C PRO A 86 13.86 0.65 -13.15
N ASP A 87 13.11 1.14 -12.16
CA ASP A 87 11.69 0.80 -11.93
C ASP A 87 10.72 1.30 -13.02
N ALA A 88 11.05 2.37 -13.75
CA ALA A 88 10.18 2.87 -14.82
C ALA A 88 10.26 1.99 -16.09
N LEU A 89 11.46 1.50 -16.42
CA LEU A 89 11.71 0.56 -17.51
C LEU A 89 11.28 -0.85 -17.11
N ASP A 90 11.56 -1.27 -15.86
CA ASP A 90 11.07 -2.52 -15.29
C ASP A 90 9.55 -2.51 -15.14
N GLY A 91 8.92 -1.36 -14.85
CA GLY A 91 7.46 -1.21 -14.81
C GLY A 91 6.79 -1.41 -16.17
N LEU A 92 7.46 -1.03 -17.26
CA LEU A 92 7.01 -1.29 -18.64
C LEU A 92 7.27 -2.75 -19.05
N GLY A 93 8.46 -3.29 -18.73
CA GLY A 93 8.82 -4.69 -19.00
C GLY A 93 7.96 -5.69 -18.22
N THR A 94 7.70 -5.42 -16.94
CA THR A 94 6.80 -6.22 -16.11
C THR A 94 5.35 -6.12 -16.57
N ARG A 95 4.85 -4.96 -17.01
CA ARG A 95 3.50 -4.87 -17.61
C ARG A 95 3.38 -5.69 -18.89
N LEU A 96 4.41 -5.71 -19.73
CA LEU A 96 4.42 -6.52 -20.95
C LEU A 96 4.49 -8.02 -20.63
N MET A 97 5.24 -8.42 -19.60
CA MET A 97 5.40 -9.82 -19.17
C MET A 97 4.23 -10.36 -18.33
N HIS A 98 3.57 -9.49 -17.55
CA HIS A 98 2.63 -9.87 -16.50
C HIS A 98 1.23 -9.27 -16.67
N GLY A 99 0.99 -8.53 -17.75
CA GLY A 99 -0.25 -7.83 -18.01
C GLY A 99 -0.41 -6.55 -17.20
N LYS A 100 -1.57 -5.91 -17.38
CA LYS A 100 -1.92 -4.69 -16.63
C LYS A 100 -2.11 -5.05 -15.14
N GLY A 101 -1.61 -4.21 -14.24
CA GLY A 101 -1.80 -4.37 -12.79
C GLY A 101 -2.91 -3.48 -12.22
N MET A 102 -3.40 -2.50 -12.97
CA MET A 102 -4.42 -1.55 -12.54
C MET A 102 -5.13 -0.95 -13.77
N GLU A 103 -6.44 -0.77 -13.68
CA GLU A 103 -7.26 0.05 -14.61
C GLU A 103 -7.85 1.25 -13.88
N GLY A 104 -8.00 2.36 -14.60
CA GLY A 104 -8.39 3.66 -14.03
C GLY A 104 -7.22 4.61 -13.83
N GLY A 105 -7.53 5.88 -13.59
CA GLY A 105 -6.55 6.94 -13.29
C GLY A 105 -6.32 7.12 -11.79
N TRP A 106 -5.42 8.02 -11.40
CA TRP A 106 -5.13 8.32 -9.99
C TRP A 106 -6.32 8.89 -9.21
N GLN A 107 -7.27 9.51 -9.91
CA GLN A 107 -8.53 10.02 -9.38
C GLN A 107 -9.63 8.95 -9.20
N SER A 108 -9.38 7.71 -9.63
CA SER A 108 -10.31 6.60 -9.45
C SER A 108 -10.18 5.99 -8.06
N ALA A 109 -11.14 5.14 -7.66
CA ALA A 109 -11.08 4.40 -6.41
C ALA A 109 -9.82 3.52 -6.30
N ALA A 110 -9.42 2.86 -7.39
CA ALA A 110 -8.15 2.12 -7.45
C ALA A 110 -6.93 3.03 -7.25
N GLY A 111 -6.95 4.22 -7.85
CA GLY A 111 -5.91 5.24 -7.67
C GLY A 111 -5.79 5.71 -6.23
N HIS A 112 -6.92 6.06 -5.62
CA HIS A 112 -6.99 6.47 -4.21
C HIS A 112 -6.54 5.35 -3.26
N PHE A 113 -6.86 4.09 -3.53
CA PHE A 113 -6.36 2.94 -2.77
C PHE A 113 -4.81 2.89 -2.79
N LEU A 114 -4.20 3.04 -3.97
CA LEU A 114 -2.75 3.00 -4.12
C LEU A 114 -2.04 4.21 -3.49
N VAL A 115 -2.59 5.42 -3.68
CA VAL A 115 -2.08 6.64 -3.03
C VAL A 115 -2.11 6.47 -1.51
N SER A 116 -3.25 6.05 -0.97
CA SER A 116 -3.42 5.84 0.47
C SER A 116 -2.43 4.80 1.02
N ARG A 117 -2.19 3.71 0.26
CA ARG A 117 -1.21 2.69 0.63
C ARG A 117 0.21 3.26 0.64
N ALA A 118 0.59 4.00 -0.39
CA ALA A 118 1.91 4.61 -0.48
C ALA A 118 2.15 5.65 0.63
N ASP A 119 1.12 6.45 0.95
CA ASP A 119 1.13 7.42 2.07
C ASP A 119 1.25 6.76 3.45
N ALA A 120 0.88 5.49 3.57
CA ALA A 120 1.12 4.73 4.79
C ALA A 120 2.62 4.63 5.11
N ARG A 121 3.48 4.64 4.08
CA ARG A 121 4.95 4.49 4.17
C ARG A 121 5.37 3.26 4.98
N GLY A 122 4.55 2.22 4.95
CA GLY A 122 4.80 0.96 5.65
C GLY A 122 5.36 -0.12 4.73
N SER A 123 5.33 -1.35 5.21
CA SER A 123 5.82 -2.54 4.53
C SER A 123 5.16 -2.74 3.15
N VAL A 124 5.93 -3.38 2.26
CA VAL A 124 5.47 -3.90 0.96
C VAL A 124 4.35 -4.93 1.15
N THR A 125 4.30 -5.60 2.29
CA THR A 125 3.18 -6.45 2.72
C THR A 125 2.16 -5.63 3.51
N GLY A 126 0.88 -5.89 3.26
CA GLY A 126 -0.23 -5.27 3.97
C GLY A 126 -1.28 -6.31 4.33
N VAL A 127 -2.28 -5.90 5.10
CA VAL A 127 -3.47 -6.70 5.39
C VAL A 127 -4.67 -6.05 4.73
N LEU A 128 -5.37 -6.79 3.89
CA LEU A 128 -6.67 -6.40 3.35
C LEU A 128 -7.73 -7.15 4.14
N ALA A 129 -8.67 -6.42 4.72
CA ALA A 129 -9.71 -6.97 5.57
C ALA A 129 -11.09 -6.46 5.17
N VAL A 130 -12.08 -7.28 5.47
CA VAL A 130 -13.47 -7.01 5.14
C VAL A 130 -14.36 -7.36 6.33
N THR A 131 -15.22 -6.42 6.68
CA THR A 131 -16.28 -6.57 7.70
C THR A 131 -17.64 -6.66 7.02
N ASP A 132 -18.68 -6.83 7.82
CA ASP A 132 -20.07 -6.70 7.40
C ASP A 132 -20.45 -5.28 6.92
N ARG A 133 -19.62 -4.26 7.20
CA ARG A 133 -19.91 -2.85 6.84
C ARG A 133 -18.92 -2.21 5.88
N ARG A 134 -17.65 -2.60 5.94
CA ARG A 134 -16.57 -1.91 5.22
C ARG A 134 -15.42 -2.80 4.83
N TRP A 135 -14.62 -2.28 3.91
CA TRP A 135 -13.28 -2.73 3.60
C TRP A 135 -12.28 -1.83 4.29
N PHE A 136 -11.16 -2.39 4.73
CA PHE A 136 -10.05 -1.59 5.22
C PHE A 136 -8.71 -2.26 4.93
N GLY A 137 -7.70 -1.42 4.78
CA GLY A 137 -6.33 -1.80 4.49
C GLY A 137 -5.42 -1.39 5.65
N LEU A 138 -4.57 -2.32 6.09
CA LEU A 138 -3.53 -2.07 7.09
C LEU A 138 -2.14 -2.26 6.46
N SER A 139 -1.18 -1.47 6.91
CA SER A 139 0.24 -1.64 6.60
C SER A 139 1.04 -1.65 7.89
N ASP A 140 2.10 -2.45 7.94
CA ASP A 140 3.04 -2.44 9.05
C ASP A 140 4.00 -1.27 8.89
N VAL A 141 4.00 -0.34 9.83
CA VAL A 141 4.87 0.84 9.86
C VAL A 141 5.99 0.70 10.90
N SER A 142 6.22 -0.50 11.41
CA SER A 142 7.30 -0.75 12.35
C SER A 142 8.68 -0.53 11.69
N PRO A 143 9.64 0.07 12.40
CA PRO A 143 11.03 0.10 11.93
C PRO A 143 11.58 -1.33 11.76
N LEU A 144 12.48 -1.53 10.81
CA LEU A 144 13.06 -2.86 10.50
C LEU A 144 13.71 -3.58 11.70
N TRP A 145 14.13 -2.84 12.73
CA TRP A 145 14.73 -3.40 13.95
C TRP A 145 13.70 -3.83 15.00
N GLN A 146 12.44 -3.45 14.84
CA GLN A 146 11.36 -3.79 15.76
C GLN A 146 10.71 -5.11 15.32
N SER A 147 10.69 -6.10 16.22
CA SER A 147 10.13 -7.42 15.93
C SER A 147 8.59 -7.48 16.00
N THR A 148 7.97 -6.53 16.70
CA THR A 148 6.52 -6.46 16.86
C THR A 148 5.92 -5.47 15.86
N PRO A 149 5.08 -5.92 14.91
CA PRO A 149 4.44 -5.07 13.92
C PRO A 149 3.62 -3.95 14.56
N VAL A 150 3.72 -2.75 13.99
CA VAL A 150 2.87 -1.61 14.34
C VAL A 150 1.98 -1.36 13.15
N MET A 151 0.73 -1.83 13.23
CA MET A 151 -0.20 -1.70 12.11
C MET A 151 -0.78 -0.28 12.07
N LYS A 152 -0.83 0.30 10.88
CA LYS A 152 -1.54 1.55 10.58
C LYS A 152 -2.64 1.26 9.57
N GLN A 153 -3.88 1.66 9.86
CA GLN A 153 -4.94 1.67 8.86
C GLN A 153 -4.65 2.81 7.88
N TYR A 154 -4.50 2.47 6.61
CA TYR A 154 -4.19 3.44 5.56
C TYR A 154 -5.38 3.70 4.63
N TRP A 155 -6.31 2.74 4.51
CA TRP A 155 -7.43 2.84 3.60
C TRP A 155 -8.69 2.25 4.21
N GLU A 156 -9.82 2.83 3.81
CA GLU A 156 -11.15 2.42 4.21
C GLU A 156 -12.13 2.72 3.08
N ALA A 157 -13.06 1.81 2.84
CA ALA A 157 -14.16 2.05 1.92
C ALA A 157 -15.44 1.34 2.39
N PRO A 158 -16.63 1.91 2.16
CA PRO A 158 -17.87 1.22 2.45
C PRO A 158 -17.96 -0.07 1.62
N ARG A 159 -18.61 -1.10 2.16
CA ARG A 159 -18.84 -2.38 1.48
C ARG A 159 -19.25 -2.26 0.01
N PRO A 160 -20.23 -1.42 -0.36
CA PRO A 160 -20.68 -1.30 -1.75
C PRO A 160 -19.64 -0.67 -2.69
N ALA A 161 -18.63 0.07 -2.21
CA ALA A 161 -17.65 0.70 -3.08
C ALA A 161 -16.78 -0.30 -3.87
N VAL A 162 -16.58 -1.50 -3.33
CA VAL A 162 -15.93 -2.62 -4.04
C VAL A 162 -17.00 -3.41 -4.79
N ALA A 163 -16.92 -3.40 -6.12
CA ALA A 163 -17.79 -4.09 -7.05
C ALA A 163 -17.62 -5.61 -6.99
N ALA A 164 -16.37 -6.07 -6.94
CA ALA A 164 -16.03 -7.49 -6.83
C ALA A 164 -14.61 -7.68 -6.29
N LEU A 165 -14.35 -8.87 -5.76
CA LEU A 165 -13.01 -9.36 -5.50
C LEU A 165 -12.88 -10.73 -6.16
N ARG A 166 -12.06 -10.84 -7.21
CA ARG A 166 -11.94 -12.07 -7.99
C ARG A 166 -10.56 -12.67 -7.80
N ALA A 167 -10.48 -13.95 -7.42
CA ALA A 167 -9.22 -14.68 -7.54
C ALA A 167 -8.95 -14.92 -9.04
N ASN A 168 -7.82 -14.43 -9.53
CA ASN A 168 -7.44 -14.46 -10.94
C ASN A 168 -5.98 -14.90 -11.09
N PRO A 169 -5.64 -16.14 -10.68
CA PRO A 169 -4.26 -16.62 -10.71
C PRO A 169 -3.73 -16.61 -12.14
N THR A 170 -2.62 -15.90 -12.36
CA THR A 170 -2.02 -15.76 -13.70
C THR A 170 -0.63 -16.40 -13.73
N GLY A 171 -0.49 -17.50 -14.48
CA GLY A 171 0.77 -18.23 -14.60
C GLY A 171 1.30 -18.76 -13.26
N VAL A 172 2.59 -19.11 -13.24
CA VAL A 172 3.24 -19.71 -12.06
C VAL A 172 3.65 -18.66 -11.02
N LEU A 173 3.94 -17.44 -11.46
CA LEU A 173 4.47 -16.35 -10.62
C LEU A 173 3.36 -15.55 -9.92
N GLN A 174 2.10 -15.64 -10.35
CA GLN A 174 0.98 -14.89 -9.76
C GLN A 174 -0.16 -15.79 -9.30
N LYS A 175 0.17 -16.97 -8.74
CA LYS A 175 -0.81 -17.93 -8.22
C LYS A 175 -1.74 -17.38 -7.14
N GLY A 176 -1.31 -16.33 -6.44
CA GLY A 176 -2.09 -15.65 -5.40
C GLY A 176 -2.86 -14.42 -5.89
N ARG A 177 -2.92 -14.16 -7.21
CA ARG A 177 -3.51 -12.93 -7.73
C ARG A 177 -5.00 -12.83 -7.45
N MET A 178 -5.39 -11.66 -7.00
CA MET A 178 -6.77 -11.23 -6.86
C MET A 178 -6.91 -9.84 -7.46
N ASP A 179 -8.00 -9.59 -8.16
CA ASP A 179 -8.33 -8.28 -8.70
C ASP A 179 -9.45 -7.67 -7.85
N ILE A 180 -9.18 -6.49 -7.28
CA ILE A 180 -10.15 -5.68 -6.54
C ILE A 180 -10.82 -4.76 -7.57
N GLU A 181 -12.08 -5.03 -7.88
CA GLU A 181 -12.88 -4.22 -8.79
C GLU A 181 -13.70 -3.21 -7.98
N PHE A 182 -13.64 -1.94 -8.33
CA PHE A 182 -14.41 -0.86 -7.71
C PHE A 182 -15.64 -0.51 -8.55
N THR A 183 -16.61 0.15 -7.92
CA THR A 183 -17.88 0.53 -8.55
C THR A 183 -17.77 1.60 -9.63
N ASP A 184 -16.69 2.37 -9.64
CA ASP A 184 -16.37 3.32 -10.72
C ASP A 184 -15.75 2.64 -11.96
N GLY A 185 -15.66 1.30 -11.96
CA GLY A 185 -15.08 0.50 -13.04
C GLY A 185 -13.56 0.40 -13.00
N SER A 186 -12.89 1.10 -12.08
CA SER A 186 -11.46 0.94 -11.84
C SER A 186 -11.15 -0.38 -11.13
N TRP A 187 -9.93 -0.89 -11.29
CA TRP A 187 -9.50 -2.07 -10.55
C TRP A 187 -8.00 -2.08 -10.28
N VAL A 188 -7.59 -2.85 -9.28
CA VAL A 188 -6.18 -3.05 -8.93
C VAL A 188 -5.91 -4.52 -8.61
N ALA A 189 -4.80 -5.04 -9.11
CA ALA A 189 -4.34 -6.38 -8.84
C ALA A 189 -3.46 -6.43 -7.58
N VAL A 190 -3.76 -7.41 -6.74
CA VAL A 190 -3.04 -7.73 -5.51
C VAL A 190 -2.65 -9.20 -5.50
N LEU A 191 -1.59 -9.54 -4.80
CA LEU A 191 -1.16 -10.93 -4.57
C LEU A 191 -1.37 -11.28 -3.11
N ALA A 192 -2.11 -12.34 -2.82
CA ALA A 192 -2.07 -12.93 -1.49
C ALA A 192 -0.66 -13.43 -1.19
N SER A 193 -0.05 -12.98 -0.08
CA SER A 193 1.31 -13.41 0.31
C SER A 193 1.42 -14.93 0.50
N VAL A 194 0.29 -15.58 0.79
CA VAL A 194 0.15 -17.05 0.73
C VAL A 194 -0.88 -17.36 -0.36
N PRO A 195 -0.49 -17.89 -1.54
CA PRO A 195 -1.39 -18.09 -2.68
C PRO A 195 -2.67 -18.86 -2.36
N ALA A 196 -2.59 -19.88 -1.51
CA ALA A 196 -3.74 -20.69 -1.08
C ALA A 196 -4.83 -19.88 -0.33
N HIS A 197 -4.54 -18.66 0.12
CA HIS A 197 -5.51 -17.79 0.78
C HIS A 197 -6.33 -16.93 -0.19
N ALA A 198 -5.92 -16.78 -1.45
CA ALA A 198 -6.56 -15.89 -2.40
C ALA A 198 -8.03 -16.27 -2.66
N ALA A 199 -8.29 -17.51 -3.11
CA ALA A 199 -9.64 -17.95 -3.43
C ALA A 199 -10.59 -17.99 -2.21
N PRO A 200 -10.19 -18.51 -1.03
CA PRO A 200 -11.03 -18.45 0.16
C PRO A 200 -11.36 -17.02 0.60
N PHE A 201 -10.39 -16.09 0.50
CA PHE A 201 -10.61 -14.69 0.85
C PHE A 201 -11.58 -14.00 -0.11
N ALA A 202 -11.39 -14.16 -1.43
CA ALA A 202 -12.30 -13.67 -2.46
C ALA A 202 -13.73 -14.21 -2.27
N ALA A 203 -13.87 -15.51 -2.03
CA ALA A 203 -15.18 -16.14 -1.80
C ALA A 203 -15.86 -15.61 -0.52
N ALA A 204 -15.11 -15.42 0.57
CA ALA A 204 -15.65 -14.89 1.81
C ALA A 204 -16.09 -13.43 1.68
N ALA A 205 -15.38 -12.63 0.87
CA ALA A 205 -15.77 -11.25 0.60
C ALA A 205 -17.13 -11.15 -0.11
N VAL A 206 -17.43 -12.05 -1.06
CA VAL A 206 -18.70 -11.98 -1.83
C VAL A 206 -19.92 -12.43 -1.01
N ARG A 207 -19.77 -13.39 -0.09
CA ARG A 207 -20.88 -14.06 0.62
C ARG A 207 -21.73 -13.18 1.54
N TYR A 208 -21.30 -11.95 1.81
CA TYR A 208 -21.91 -11.06 2.81
C TYR A 208 -22.11 -9.66 2.24
N ARG A 209 -22.57 -9.61 0.99
CA ARG A 209 -22.89 -8.38 0.29
C ARG A 209 -24.39 -8.14 0.29
#